data_AF-A0A284RME0-F1
#
_entry.id   AF-A0A284RME0-F1
#
_cell.length_a   1.000
_cell.length_b   1.000
_cell.length_c   1.000
_cell.angle_alpha   90.00
_cell.angle_beta   90.00
_cell.angle_gamma   90.00
#
_symmetry.space_group_name_H-M   'P 1'
#
loop_
_entity.id
_entity.type
_entity.pdbx_description
1 polymer ?
#
loop_
_entity_poly.entity_id
_entity_poly.type
_entity_poly.pdbx_seq_one_letter_code
_entity_poly.pdbx_strand_id
1 'polypeptide(L)'
;MAGIFVYYCSGHGYGHATRVSAFACHLLSLPEETKPTIYIVSSAPKHVFSESIAAGAQYRYSEIDPVIVQPLAYRVDRQKSVQVLKQFLGNKEALLDDEVRWLTSINARCVLSDAAFLGCLAAKAAGVPSILITNFSFDSVYSYLATSFTDQSPTLQPNLDTLVPDIPVPEAELMPLVEQIHSGYRCADLLLQLPGNIPIPSFSSQPSLPASSWVNTQDNRFYPSIVTKLSRPYASLDLYPSIPFPPSTRLAGKRIPRMVKPAPLLVRPPSTSPSVYTPEGRSYLLSSIGVPFGLHDPEATKVLIVSFGGQVFRTPSRQGSRSPSRPHSRQPSAADLSNPVQGLGISSVNLPPSYPGGNDLRLGAISIDSPSENGSSGEFGSVTSPRLATSSHIWIPGAPPASKISGSPLLSRTLSTGVPSFNTIPSTPIEQFAEFALEDETESQLLPDSSWIAIVCGVTKDQWESQGDSELPEGFYVAPRDVYMPDLTAAADALLGKLGYGTVSECVDSATPFVYVSRPLFIEEHGLRLLLDNEGVGVELPRDSYEAGEWADAVQDAFLKGRTAKIKKREEMAAGLGANMRAVQGKKMATSVVAWVNDCWRI
;
A
#
# COMPACT_ATOMS: atom_id res chain seq x y z
N MET A 1 -9.48 2.72 37.94
CA MET A 1 -8.50 2.69 36.83
C MET A 1 -8.25 1.25 36.42
N ALA A 2 -8.22 0.96 35.11
CA ALA A 2 -7.95 -0.39 34.59
C ALA A 2 -6.45 -0.74 34.45
N GLY A 3 -5.55 0.17 34.83
CA GLY A 3 -4.10 0.01 34.73
C GLY A 3 -3.52 0.43 33.38
N ILE A 4 -2.24 0.12 33.17
CA ILE A 4 -1.50 0.48 31.95
C ILE A 4 -1.58 -0.68 30.94
N PHE A 5 -2.10 -0.41 29.74
CA PHE A 5 -2.05 -1.31 28.60
C PHE A 5 -1.05 -0.78 27.58
N VAL A 6 -0.29 -1.69 26.97
CA VAL A 6 0.66 -1.37 25.90
C VAL A 6 0.20 -2.01 24.60
N TYR A 7 0.04 -1.23 23.54
CA TYR A 7 -0.41 -1.69 22.23
C TYR A 7 0.74 -1.61 21.22
N TYR A 8 1.36 -2.75 20.94
CA TYR A 8 2.35 -2.85 19.86
C TYR A 8 1.64 -2.86 18.52
N CYS A 9 2.14 -2.10 17.55
CA CYS A 9 1.53 -1.91 16.24
C CYS A 9 2.62 -2.00 15.16
N SER A 10 2.49 -2.98 14.26
CA SER A 10 3.41 -3.16 13.13
C SER A 10 3.65 -1.88 12.35
N GLY A 11 4.91 -1.63 11.96
CA GLY A 11 5.29 -0.52 11.09
C GLY A 11 4.87 -0.68 9.62
N HIS A 12 4.37 -1.86 9.24
CA HIS A 12 4.13 -2.27 7.86
C HIS A 12 2.87 -1.65 7.22
N GLY A 13 2.90 -0.32 7.05
CA GLY A 13 1.85 0.45 6.36
C GLY A 13 0.68 0.86 7.26
N TYR A 14 0.03 1.95 6.88
CA TYR A 14 -0.87 2.69 7.78
C TYR A 14 -2.18 1.96 8.14
N GLY A 15 -2.53 0.86 7.45
CA GLY A 15 -3.70 0.04 7.79
C GLY A 15 -3.63 -0.64 9.17
N HIS A 16 -2.42 -0.87 9.70
CA HIS A 16 -2.21 -1.29 11.09
C HIS A 16 -2.42 -0.10 12.04
N ALA A 17 -1.84 1.06 11.71
CA ALA A 17 -1.92 2.25 12.55
C ALA A 17 -3.36 2.79 12.70
N THR A 18 -4.18 2.81 11.64
CA THR A 18 -5.57 3.30 11.72
C THR A 18 -6.47 2.41 12.57
N ARG A 19 -6.38 1.08 12.43
CA ARG A 19 -7.19 0.13 13.23
C ARG A 19 -6.75 0.09 14.70
N VAL A 20 -5.46 0.27 14.97
CA VAL A 20 -4.92 0.47 16.32
C VAL A 20 -5.41 1.79 16.93
N SER A 21 -5.36 2.89 16.18
CA SER A 21 -5.87 4.20 16.61
C SER A 21 -7.37 4.13 16.97
N ALA A 22 -8.19 3.54 16.09
CA ALA A 22 -9.62 3.36 16.33
C ALA A 22 -9.92 2.57 17.62
N PHE A 23 -9.23 1.44 17.86
CA PHE A 23 -9.45 0.68 19.09
C PHE A 23 -8.88 1.34 20.35
N ALA A 24 -7.76 2.06 20.24
CA ALA A 24 -7.24 2.89 21.32
C ALA A 24 -8.25 3.98 21.72
N CYS A 25 -8.88 4.67 20.76
CA CYS A 25 -9.97 5.60 21.02
C CYS A 25 -11.15 4.92 21.74
N HIS A 26 -11.54 3.70 21.36
CA HIS A 26 -12.60 2.96 22.06
C HIS A 26 -12.24 2.61 23.52
N LEU A 27 -11.00 2.20 23.79
CA LEU A 27 -10.50 1.96 25.16
C LEU A 27 -10.47 3.25 26.00
N LEU A 28 -10.05 4.36 25.40
CA LEU A 28 -10.02 5.68 26.04
C LEU A 28 -11.44 6.29 26.21
N SER A 29 -12.44 5.81 25.48
CA SER A 29 -13.87 6.20 25.62
C SER A 29 -14.62 5.54 26.78
N LEU A 30 -13.94 4.72 27.58
CA LEU A 30 -14.52 4.04 28.74
C LEU A 30 -14.64 4.98 29.96
N PRO A 31 -15.60 4.75 30.88
CA PRO A 31 -15.68 5.45 32.17
C PRO A 31 -14.38 5.37 32.97
N GLU A 32 -14.01 6.43 33.68
CA GLU A 32 -12.69 6.64 34.32
C GLU A 32 -12.29 5.52 35.30
N GLU A 33 -13.27 4.90 35.94
CA GLU A 33 -13.10 3.76 36.84
C GLU A 33 -12.52 2.54 36.08
N THR A 34 -12.89 2.41 34.81
CA THR A 34 -12.57 1.30 33.89
C THR A 34 -11.63 1.69 32.75
N LYS A 35 -11.27 2.97 32.63
CA LYS A 35 -10.38 3.47 31.59
C LYS A 35 -8.94 2.98 31.86
N PRO A 36 -8.24 2.42 30.86
CA PRO A 36 -6.82 2.12 30.93
C PRO A 36 -5.98 3.32 30.45
N THR A 37 -4.74 3.42 30.94
CA THR A 37 -3.72 4.26 30.29
C THR A 37 -3.16 3.49 29.10
N ILE A 38 -3.17 4.08 27.90
CA ILE A 38 -2.67 3.44 26.67
C ILE A 38 -1.29 3.99 26.30
N TYR A 39 -0.33 3.10 26.07
CA TYR A 39 0.88 3.38 25.29
C TYR A 39 0.80 2.65 23.95
N ILE A 40 0.96 3.35 22.84
CA ILE A 40 1.14 2.79 21.50
C ILE A 40 2.65 2.68 21.25
N VAL A 41 3.10 1.51 20.79
CA VAL A 41 4.50 1.21 20.46
C VAL A 41 4.58 0.82 18.99
N SER A 42 5.28 1.60 18.17
CA SER A 42 5.36 1.37 16.72
C SER A 42 6.55 2.10 16.09
N SER A 43 7.03 1.61 14.95
CA SER A 43 7.91 2.36 14.05
C SER A 43 7.14 3.21 13.03
N ALA A 44 5.81 3.05 12.93
CA ALA A 44 4.97 3.87 12.06
C ALA A 44 4.95 5.35 12.53
N PRO A 45 4.84 6.34 11.61
CA PRO A 45 4.94 7.76 11.97
C PRO A 45 3.89 8.21 12.98
N LYS A 46 4.33 8.92 14.03
CA LYS A 46 3.48 9.41 15.14
C LYS A 46 2.20 10.12 14.69
N HIS A 47 2.22 10.84 13.57
CA HIS A 47 1.06 11.59 13.08
C HIS A 47 -0.12 10.70 12.65
N VAL A 48 0.11 9.42 12.29
CA VAL A 48 -0.95 8.48 11.92
C VAL A 48 -1.79 8.04 13.14
N PHE A 49 -1.29 8.27 14.36
CA PHE A 49 -1.98 8.03 15.62
C PHE A 49 -2.56 9.32 16.24
N SER A 50 -2.69 10.41 15.47
CA SER A 50 -3.10 11.74 15.97
C SER A 50 -4.41 11.72 16.77
N GLU A 51 -5.42 11.01 16.30
CA GLU A 51 -6.75 10.88 16.94
C GLU A 51 -6.66 10.22 18.32
N SER A 52 -5.97 9.07 18.40
CA SER A 52 -5.81 8.34 19.65
C SER A 52 -4.89 9.06 20.64
N ILE A 53 -3.88 9.77 20.14
CA ILE A 53 -3.05 10.68 20.95
C ILE A 53 -3.90 11.84 21.51
N ALA A 54 -4.77 12.45 20.70
CA ALA A 54 -5.70 13.48 21.15
C ALA A 54 -6.74 12.95 22.17
N ALA A 55 -7.12 11.67 22.07
CA ALA A 55 -7.94 10.96 23.06
C ALA A 55 -7.17 10.56 24.35
N GLY A 56 -5.84 10.78 24.42
CA GLY A 56 -5.01 10.52 25.60
C GLY A 56 -4.04 9.34 25.50
N ALA A 57 -3.86 8.72 24.32
CA ALA A 57 -2.82 7.72 24.13
C ALA A 57 -1.42 8.34 24.14
N GLN A 58 -0.47 7.66 24.78
CA GLN A 58 0.95 7.99 24.70
C GLN A 58 1.59 7.20 23.54
N TYR A 59 2.58 7.77 22.86
CA TYR A 59 3.29 7.11 21.75
C TYR A 59 4.78 6.97 22.08
N ARG A 60 5.31 5.75 21.89
CA ARG A 60 6.75 5.46 21.91
C ARG A 60 7.17 4.87 20.56
N TYR A 61 8.19 5.45 19.95
CA TYR A 61 8.83 4.86 18.78
C TYR A 61 9.64 3.62 19.21
N SER A 62 9.50 2.51 18.49
CA SER A 62 10.32 1.30 18.66
C SER A 62 10.23 0.43 17.40
N GLU A 63 11.33 -0.18 16.97
CA GLU A 63 11.35 -1.13 15.86
C GLU A 63 11.03 -2.54 16.39
N ILE A 64 9.76 -2.95 16.24
CA ILE A 64 9.20 -4.11 16.96
C ILE A 64 8.68 -5.23 16.05
N ASP A 65 8.83 -5.08 14.73
CA ASP A 65 8.50 -6.09 13.72
C ASP A 65 9.42 -6.02 12.49
N PRO A 66 9.81 -7.17 11.90
CA PRO A 66 10.49 -7.21 10.62
C PRO A 66 9.46 -6.99 9.49
N VAL A 67 9.61 -5.91 8.75
CA VAL A 67 8.69 -5.52 7.68
C VAL A 67 9.00 -6.23 6.35
N ILE A 68 7.95 -6.57 5.59
CA ILE A 68 8.11 -7.03 4.21
C ILE A 68 8.54 -5.86 3.31
N VAL A 69 9.51 -6.11 2.43
CA VAL A 69 10.09 -5.10 1.55
C VAL A 69 9.34 -5.08 0.22
N GLN A 70 8.71 -3.94 -0.06
CA GLN A 70 7.92 -3.69 -1.26
C GLN A 70 8.65 -2.65 -2.14
N PRO A 71 9.37 -3.05 -3.21
CA PRO A 71 9.98 -2.09 -4.14
C PRO A 71 8.94 -1.37 -5.02
N LEU A 72 7.75 -1.98 -5.19
CA LEU A 72 6.57 -1.43 -5.85
C LEU A 72 5.34 -1.84 -5.03
N ALA A 73 4.24 -1.09 -5.09
CA ALA A 73 3.08 -1.30 -4.21
C ALA A 73 2.36 -2.65 -4.39
N TYR A 74 2.66 -3.38 -5.47
CA TYR A 74 2.16 -4.72 -5.78
C TYR A 74 3.22 -5.83 -5.84
N ARG A 75 4.52 -5.50 -5.76
CA ARG A 75 5.64 -6.47 -5.84
C ARG A 75 6.32 -6.65 -4.50
N VAL A 76 6.70 -7.87 -4.16
CA VAL A 76 7.52 -8.19 -2.98
C VAL A 76 8.95 -8.47 -3.40
N ASP A 77 9.93 -7.93 -2.68
CA ASP A 77 11.34 -8.34 -2.76
C ASP A 77 11.57 -9.41 -1.69
N ARG A 78 11.49 -10.69 -2.06
CA ARG A 78 11.57 -11.80 -1.09
C ARG A 78 12.95 -11.87 -0.44
N GLN A 79 14.00 -11.74 -1.25
CA GLN A 79 15.40 -11.83 -0.83
C GLN A 79 15.72 -10.77 0.21
N LYS A 80 15.36 -9.50 -0.04
CA LYS A 80 15.59 -8.40 0.89
C LYS A 80 14.65 -8.46 2.10
N SER A 81 13.41 -8.95 1.94
CA SER A 81 12.52 -9.23 3.08
C SER A 81 13.12 -10.27 4.04
N VAL A 82 13.75 -11.32 3.51
CA VAL A 82 14.44 -12.35 4.31
C VAL A 82 15.75 -11.83 4.92
N GLN A 83 16.47 -10.93 4.24
CA GLN A 83 17.61 -10.23 4.84
C GLN A 83 17.19 -9.36 6.02
N VAL A 84 16.12 -8.56 5.88
CA VAL A 84 15.52 -7.76 6.96
C VAL A 84 15.07 -8.66 8.13
N LEU A 85 14.43 -9.80 7.85
CA LEU A 85 14.05 -10.76 8.88
C LEU A 85 15.25 -11.32 9.63
N LYS A 86 16.31 -11.75 8.92
CA LYS A 86 17.55 -12.25 9.54
C LYS A 86 18.24 -11.18 10.40
N GLN A 87 18.29 -9.94 9.93
CA GLN A 87 18.86 -8.82 10.69
C GLN A 87 18.05 -8.52 11.97
N PHE A 88 16.72 -8.47 11.87
CA PHE A 88 15.84 -8.28 13.02
C PHE A 88 15.97 -9.42 14.04
N LEU A 89 15.90 -10.68 13.58
CA LEU A 89 16.03 -11.85 14.44
C LEU A 89 17.41 -11.95 15.11
N GLY A 90 18.47 -11.44 14.47
CA GLY A 90 19.81 -11.33 15.05
C GLY A 90 19.94 -10.30 16.19
N ASN A 91 18.97 -9.41 16.37
CA ASN A 91 18.91 -8.42 17.47
C ASN A 91 17.70 -8.64 18.41
N LYS A 92 16.87 -9.65 18.14
CA LYS A 92 15.60 -9.93 18.83
C LYS A 92 15.77 -10.08 20.33
N GLU A 93 16.82 -10.77 20.78
CA GLU A 93 17.14 -11.00 22.19
C GLU A 93 17.39 -9.69 22.96
N ALA A 94 18.17 -8.76 22.39
CA ALA A 94 18.44 -7.46 23.02
C ALA A 94 17.18 -6.58 23.06
N LEU A 95 16.41 -6.55 21.96
CA LEU A 95 15.12 -5.86 21.89
C LEU A 95 14.12 -6.44 22.91
N LEU A 96 14.10 -7.77 23.08
CA LEU A 96 13.26 -8.47 24.06
C LEU A 96 13.62 -8.07 25.50
N ASP A 97 14.91 -8.06 25.86
CA ASP A 97 15.34 -7.67 27.21
C ASP A 97 15.02 -6.21 27.54
N ASP A 98 15.14 -5.29 26.58
CA ASP A 98 14.78 -3.88 26.75
C ASP A 98 13.27 -3.68 26.88
N GLU A 99 12.47 -4.36 26.04
CA GLU A 99 11.01 -4.32 26.10
C GLU A 99 10.47 -4.96 27.39
N VAL A 100 11.03 -6.09 27.86
CA VAL A 100 10.69 -6.71 29.15
C VAL A 100 10.99 -5.77 30.33
N ARG A 101 12.15 -5.11 30.31
CA ARG A 101 12.56 -4.16 31.35
C ARG A 101 11.64 -2.94 31.38
N TRP A 102 11.22 -2.43 30.22
CA TRP A 102 10.29 -1.31 30.11
C TRP A 102 8.86 -1.69 30.52
N LEU A 103 8.32 -2.82 30.06
CA LEU A 103 7.00 -3.33 30.47
C LEU A 103 6.93 -3.54 31.99
N THR A 104 8.01 -4.01 32.60
CA THR A 104 8.12 -4.19 34.04
C THR A 104 8.17 -2.83 34.78
N SER A 105 8.99 -1.88 34.32
CA SER A 105 9.17 -0.60 35.01
C SER A 105 7.90 0.27 35.01
N ILE A 106 7.14 0.28 33.90
CA ILE A 106 5.83 0.96 33.83
C ILE A 106 4.70 0.17 34.49
N ASN A 107 4.97 -1.00 35.09
CA ASN A 107 3.97 -1.88 35.70
C ASN A 107 2.84 -2.28 34.74
N ALA A 108 3.17 -2.60 33.49
CA ALA A 108 2.19 -3.00 32.47
C ALA A 108 1.27 -4.13 32.97
N ARG A 109 -0.02 -4.00 32.67
CA ARG A 109 -1.10 -4.90 33.12
C ARG A 109 -1.69 -5.73 31.97
N CYS A 110 -1.55 -5.28 30.74
CA CYS A 110 -1.81 -6.08 29.55
C CYS A 110 -0.95 -5.59 28.38
N VAL A 111 -0.58 -6.51 27.49
CA VAL A 111 -0.05 -6.16 26.18
C VAL A 111 -1.08 -6.52 25.11
N LEU A 112 -1.46 -5.55 24.30
CA LEU A 112 -2.17 -5.72 23.04
C LEU A 112 -1.12 -5.75 21.91
N SER A 113 -1.31 -6.57 20.89
CA SER A 113 -0.44 -6.62 19.72
C SER A 113 -1.25 -6.66 18.44
N ASP A 114 -0.98 -5.73 17.54
CA ASP A 114 -1.42 -5.73 16.15
C ASP A 114 -0.27 -6.21 15.26
N ALA A 115 -0.33 -7.50 14.93
CA ALA A 115 0.66 -8.27 14.16
C ALA A 115 2.12 -8.28 14.70
N ALA A 116 2.48 -7.55 15.75
CA ALA A 116 3.84 -7.53 16.30
C ALA A 116 4.15 -8.71 17.24
N PHE A 117 4.87 -9.74 16.75
CA PHE A 117 5.15 -10.95 17.54
C PHE A 117 5.99 -10.67 18.80
N LEU A 118 6.93 -9.71 18.72
CA LEU A 118 7.83 -9.35 19.82
C LEU A 118 7.05 -8.83 21.04
N GLY A 119 5.95 -8.11 20.84
CA GLY A 119 5.11 -7.64 21.94
C GLY A 119 4.50 -8.78 22.77
N CYS A 120 4.02 -9.84 22.12
CA CYS A 120 3.51 -11.03 22.80
C CYS A 120 4.62 -11.80 23.54
N LEU A 121 5.81 -11.90 22.95
CA LEU A 121 6.98 -12.53 23.56
C LEU A 121 7.46 -11.77 24.81
N ALA A 122 7.61 -10.45 24.70
CA ALA A 122 7.99 -9.56 25.80
C ALA A 122 6.96 -9.56 26.92
N ALA A 123 5.67 -9.59 26.60
CA ALA A 123 4.60 -9.72 27.60
C ALA A 123 4.75 -10.99 28.44
N LYS A 124 4.93 -12.14 27.78
CA LYS A 124 5.05 -13.44 28.47
C LYS A 124 6.30 -13.50 29.33
N ALA A 125 7.44 -12.99 28.84
CA ALA A 125 8.68 -12.87 29.61
C ALA A 125 8.57 -11.92 30.82
N ALA A 126 7.86 -10.78 30.66
CA ALA A 126 7.57 -9.83 31.75
C ALA A 126 6.46 -10.31 32.73
N GLY A 127 5.81 -11.45 32.47
CA GLY A 127 4.71 -11.95 33.30
C GLY A 127 3.40 -11.17 33.17
N VAL A 128 3.13 -10.64 31.98
CA VAL A 128 1.97 -9.81 31.62
C VAL A 128 1.10 -10.58 30.63
N PRO A 129 -0.24 -10.64 30.81
CA PRO A 129 -1.11 -11.35 29.87
C PRO A 129 -1.24 -10.57 28.57
N SER A 130 -1.32 -11.27 27.44
CA SER A 130 -1.32 -10.61 26.12
C SER A 130 -2.43 -11.04 25.16
N ILE A 131 -2.86 -10.06 24.35
CA ILE A 131 -3.95 -10.17 23.38
C ILE A 131 -3.40 -9.87 21.98
N LEU A 132 -3.51 -10.82 21.07
CA LEU A 132 -3.27 -10.60 19.64
C LEU A 132 -4.57 -10.07 19.01
N ILE A 133 -4.52 -8.96 18.29
CA ILE A 133 -5.67 -8.31 17.63
C ILE A 133 -5.30 -8.15 16.15
N THR A 134 -5.77 -9.07 15.30
CA THR A 134 -5.37 -9.09 13.89
C THR A 134 -6.27 -9.98 13.03
N ASN A 135 -6.20 -9.82 11.70
CA ASN A 135 -6.73 -10.74 10.71
C ASN A 135 -5.65 -11.70 10.12
N PHE A 136 -4.36 -11.35 10.23
CA PHE A 136 -3.22 -12.17 9.76
C PHE A 136 -2.00 -12.08 10.72
N SER A 137 -1.02 -12.97 10.55
CA SER A 137 0.22 -12.99 11.32
C SER A 137 1.44 -13.16 10.40
N PHE A 138 2.58 -12.55 10.76
CA PHE A 138 3.76 -12.50 9.89
C PHE A 138 4.51 -13.83 9.75
N ASP A 139 4.25 -14.82 10.63
CA ASP A 139 4.71 -16.19 10.44
C ASP A 139 4.10 -16.80 9.16
N SER A 140 2.80 -16.59 8.94
CA SER A 140 2.10 -16.91 7.70
C SER A 140 2.72 -16.16 6.52
N VAL A 141 2.88 -14.83 6.61
CA VAL A 141 3.41 -13.99 5.51
C VAL A 141 4.84 -14.38 5.11
N TYR A 142 5.76 -14.53 6.06
CA TYR A 142 7.13 -14.93 5.77
C TYR A 142 7.23 -16.37 5.26
N SER A 143 6.41 -17.30 5.76
CA SER A 143 6.38 -18.67 5.20
C SER A 143 5.85 -18.71 3.76
N TYR A 144 4.97 -17.77 3.40
CA TYR A 144 4.44 -17.67 2.04
C TYR A 144 5.47 -17.18 1.01
N LEU A 145 6.63 -16.65 1.44
CA LEU A 145 7.75 -16.36 0.54
C LEU A 145 8.35 -17.62 -0.11
N ALA A 146 7.97 -18.83 0.35
CA ALA A 146 8.22 -20.12 -0.31
C ALA A 146 7.20 -20.48 -1.41
N THR A 147 6.16 -19.68 -1.67
CA THR A 147 5.16 -20.02 -2.70
C THR A 147 5.82 -20.12 -4.08
N SER A 148 5.45 -21.17 -4.83
CA SER A 148 6.00 -21.45 -6.17
C SER A 148 5.40 -20.57 -7.26
N PHE A 149 4.32 -19.83 -6.96
CA PHE A 149 3.90 -18.70 -7.80
C PHE A 149 5.07 -17.72 -7.92
N THR A 150 5.34 -17.23 -9.14
CA THR A 150 6.36 -16.20 -9.41
C THR A 150 5.71 -14.98 -10.03
N ASP A 151 6.03 -13.80 -9.49
CA ASP A 151 5.50 -12.52 -9.96
C ASP A 151 6.24 -12.06 -11.23
N GLN A 152 5.86 -12.64 -12.36
CA GLN A 152 6.38 -12.30 -13.68
C GLN A 152 5.88 -10.90 -14.07
N SER A 153 6.80 -9.94 -14.21
CA SER A 153 6.47 -8.65 -14.81
C SER A 153 6.09 -8.86 -16.28
N PRO A 154 4.96 -8.31 -16.77
CA PRO A 154 4.66 -8.29 -18.19
C PRO A 154 5.79 -7.55 -18.93
N THR A 155 6.24 -8.10 -20.06
CA THR A 155 7.50 -7.74 -20.75
C THR A 155 7.44 -6.42 -21.54
N LEU A 156 6.54 -5.51 -21.17
CA LEU A 156 6.22 -4.27 -21.88
C LEU A 156 6.98 -3.02 -21.35
N GLN A 157 8.02 -3.19 -20.53
CA GLN A 157 8.78 -2.09 -19.94
C GLN A 157 10.29 -2.17 -20.27
N PRO A 158 10.75 -1.69 -21.44
CA PRO A 158 12.14 -1.81 -21.92
C PRO A 158 13.17 -0.91 -21.19
N ASN A 159 12.80 -0.36 -20.02
CA ASN A 159 13.66 0.43 -19.14
C ASN A 159 13.72 -0.16 -17.71
N LEU A 160 13.18 -1.37 -17.48
CA LEU A 160 12.97 -1.93 -16.14
C LEU A 160 13.92 -3.10 -15.77
N ASP A 161 15.06 -3.22 -16.46
CA ASP A 161 16.17 -4.18 -16.24
C ASP A 161 16.78 -4.16 -14.83
N THR A 162 16.28 -3.30 -13.94
CA THR A 162 16.77 -3.09 -12.56
C THR A 162 15.91 -3.76 -11.49
N LEU A 163 14.76 -4.36 -11.82
CA LEU A 163 13.96 -5.11 -10.84
C LEU A 163 14.51 -6.52 -10.62
N VAL A 164 14.94 -6.78 -9.37
CA VAL A 164 15.39 -8.10 -8.90
C VAL A 164 14.37 -9.18 -9.28
N PRO A 165 14.77 -10.27 -9.97
CA PRO A 165 13.87 -11.37 -10.34
C PRO A 165 13.16 -11.97 -9.13
N ASP A 166 11.87 -12.25 -9.26
CA ASP A 166 11.11 -12.92 -8.19
C ASP A 166 11.47 -14.41 -8.14
N ILE A 167 12.37 -14.76 -7.22
CA ILE A 167 12.83 -16.12 -6.99
C ILE A 167 12.22 -16.59 -5.65
N PRO A 168 11.42 -17.67 -5.62
CA PRO A 168 10.90 -18.23 -4.37
C PRO A 168 12.03 -18.62 -3.42
N VAL A 169 11.90 -18.28 -2.14
CA VAL A 169 12.92 -18.59 -1.13
C VAL A 169 12.70 -20.03 -0.63
N PRO A 170 13.74 -20.88 -0.55
CA PRO A 170 13.58 -22.26 -0.09
C PRO A 170 12.93 -22.34 1.30
N GLU A 171 11.95 -23.24 1.46
CA GLU A 171 11.24 -23.41 2.74
C GLU A 171 12.21 -23.75 3.89
N ALA A 172 13.26 -24.54 3.63
CA ALA A 172 14.30 -24.88 4.60
C ALA A 172 15.12 -23.66 5.08
N GLU A 173 15.17 -22.56 4.32
CA GLU A 173 15.79 -21.30 4.73
C GLU A 173 14.83 -20.45 5.59
N LEU A 174 13.54 -20.46 5.25
CA LEU A 174 12.51 -19.69 5.94
C LEU A 174 12.09 -20.31 7.27
N MET A 175 11.93 -21.63 7.33
CA MET A 175 11.38 -22.37 8.48
C MET A 175 12.01 -21.98 9.83
N PRO A 176 13.35 -21.97 10.03
CA PRO A 176 13.96 -21.60 11.32
C PRO A 176 13.85 -20.11 11.67
N LEU A 177 13.46 -19.25 10.72
CA LEU A 177 13.16 -17.83 10.95
C LEU A 177 11.67 -17.65 11.30
N VAL A 178 10.79 -18.31 10.54
CA VAL A 178 9.34 -18.34 10.74
C VAL A 178 8.97 -18.96 12.09
N GLU A 179 9.66 -20.01 12.53
CA GLU A 179 9.44 -20.63 13.85
C GLU A 179 9.68 -19.66 15.01
N GLN A 180 10.65 -18.75 14.88
CA GLN A 180 10.88 -17.70 15.88
C GLN A 180 9.72 -16.70 15.93
N ILE A 181 9.20 -16.27 14.78
CA ILE A 181 8.01 -15.40 14.69
C ILE A 181 6.80 -16.11 15.32
N HIS A 182 6.55 -17.36 14.92
CA HIS A 182 5.46 -18.21 15.41
C HIS A 182 5.51 -18.35 16.93
N SER A 183 6.69 -18.64 17.50
CA SER A 183 6.88 -18.77 18.95
C SER A 183 6.55 -17.49 19.72
N GLY A 184 6.74 -16.30 19.13
CA GLY A 184 6.25 -15.04 19.70
C GLY A 184 4.72 -14.97 19.76
N TYR A 185 4.01 -15.35 18.69
CA TYR A 185 2.54 -15.42 18.75
C TYR A 185 2.01 -16.60 19.60
N ARG A 186 2.82 -17.65 19.83
CA ARG A 186 2.54 -18.71 20.82
C ARG A 186 2.53 -18.20 22.26
N CYS A 187 3.11 -17.03 22.53
CA CYS A 187 3.06 -16.37 23.83
C CYS A 187 1.74 -15.64 24.13
N ALA A 188 0.91 -15.35 23.12
CA ALA A 188 -0.40 -14.72 23.32
C ALA A 188 -1.36 -15.58 24.17
N ASP A 189 -2.27 -14.95 24.91
CA ASP A 189 -3.28 -15.64 25.73
C ASP A 189 -4.70 -15.51 25.15
N LEU A 190 -4.98 -14.45 24.38
CA LEU A 190 -6.25 -14.26 23.67
C LEU A 190 -6.01 -13.78 22.23
N LEU A 191 -6.77 -14.31 21.27
CA LEU A 191 -6.91 -13.74 19.92
C LEU A 191 -8.27 -13.06 19.80
N LEU A 192 -8.25 -11.79 19.40
CA LEU A 192 -9.40 -11.06 18.88
C LEU A 192 -9.26 -10.99 17.37
N GLN A 193 -9.87 -11.95 16.67
CA GLN A 193 -9.69 -12.10 15.22
C GLN A 193 -10.54 -11.07 14.48
N LEU A 194 -9.87 -10.19 13.73
CA LEU A 194 -10.52 -9.19 12.88
C LEU A 194 -11.07 -9.84 11.61
N PRO A 195 -12.15 -9.30 10.99
CA PRO A 195 -12.70 -9.82 9.74
C PRO A 195 -11.70 -9.81 8.58
N GLY A 196 -11.97 -10.59 7.53
CA GLY A 196 -11.06 -10.74 6.39
C GLY A 196 -9.77 -11.46 6.78
N ASN A 197 -9.90 -12.49 7.61
CA ASN A 197 -8.80 -13.22 8.21
C ASN A 197 -8.31 -14.40 7.39
N ILE A 198 -7.04 -14.71 7.60
CA ILE A 198 -6.40 -15.95 7.17
C ILE A 198 -6.18 -16.86 8.39
N PRO A 199 -5.65 -18.09 8.22
CA PRO A 199 -5.29 -18.92 9.35
C PRO A 199 -4.20 -18.28 10.23
N ILE A 200 -4.35 -18.42 11.55
CA ILE A 200 -3.37 -17.97 12.56
C ILE A 200 -2.74 -19.24 13.18
N PRO A 201 -1.66 -19.78 12.60
CA PRO A 201 -1.12 -21.11 12.93
C PRO A 201 -0.47 -21.20 14.31
N SER A 202 -0.33 -20.08 15.02
CA SER A 202 0.07 -20.05 16.43
C SER A 202 -1.10 -20.33 17.38
N PHE A 203 -2.36 -20.15 16.97
CA PHE A 203 -3.55 -20.39 17.81
C PHE A 203 -4.11 -21.81 17.68
N SER A 204 -4.13 -22.38 16.47
CA SER A 204 -4.50 -23.78 16.23
C SER A 204 -3.47 -24.45 15.33
N SER A 205 -3.31 -25.77 15.47
CA SER A 205 -2.39 -26.60 14.67
C SER A 205 -2.87 -26.85 13.24
N GLN A 206 -4.10 -26.45 12.90
CA GLN A 206 -4.73 -26.76 11.62
C GLN A 206 -5.48 -25.56 11.02
N PRO A 207 -5.12 -25.12 9.80
CA PRO A 207 -3.98 -25.56 8.99
C PRO A 207 -2.64 -25.13 9.60
N SER A 208 -1.62 -25.97 9.43
CA SER A 208 -0.25 -25.69 9.84
C SER A 208 0.48 -24.83 8.81
N LEU A 209 1.62 -24.26 9.19
CA LEU A 209 2.62 -23.75 8.25
C LEU A 209 3.19 -24.91 7.41
N PRO A 210 3.80 -24.65 6.23
CA PRO A 210 3.95 -23.35 5.57
C PRO A 210 2.64 -22.84 4.93
N ALA A 211 2.46 -21.52 4.87
CA ALA A 211 1.25 -20.93 4.30
C ALA A 211 1.10 -21.13 2.78
N SER A 212 2.20 -21.47 2.08
CA SER A 212 2.17 -21.88 0.67
C SER A 212 1.26 -23.10 0.44
N SER A 213 1.12 -23.98 1.43
CA SER A 213 0.22 -25.15 1.37
C SER A 213 -1.28 -24.81 1.40
N TRP A 214 -1.65 -23.55 1.66
CA TRP A 214 -3.05 -23.13 1.80
C TRP A 214 -3.68 -22.66 0.48
N VAL A 215 -2.85 -22.31 -0.51
CA VAL A 215 -3.24 -21.66 -1.76
C VAL A 215 -3.03 -22.61 -2.93
N ASN A 216 -4.03 -22.72 -3.81
CA ASN A 216 -3.84 -23.32 -5.12
C ASN A 216 -3.10 -22.32 -6.02
N THR A 217 -1.89 -22.66 -6.46
CA THR A 217 -1.05 -21.75 -7.28
C THR A 217 -1.52 -21.64 -8.73
N GLN A 218 -2.49 -22.45 -9.17
CA GLN A 218 -3.09 -22.36 -10.52
C GLN A 218 -4.16 -21.27 -10.65
N ASP A 219 -4.96 -21.05 -9.60
CA ASP A 219 -6.08 -20.07 -9.58
C ASP A 219 -5.86 -18.91 -8.60
N ASN A 220 -4.77 -18.95 -7.82
CA ASN A 220 -4.41 -17.98 -6.79
C ASN A 220 -5.51 -17.82 -5.71
N ARG A 221 -6.18 -18.91 -5.31
CA ARG A 221 -7.23 -18.94 -4.27
C ARG A 221 -6.90 -19.95 -3.17
N PHE A 222 -7.48 -19.73 -1.98
CA PHE A 222 -7.39 -20.72 -0.91
C PHE A 222 -8.08 -22.02 -1.32
N TYR A 223 -7.47 -23.17 -0.99
CA TYR A 223 -8.13 -24.46 -1.15
C TYR A 223 -9.48 -24.48 -0.39
N PRO A 224 -10.54 -25.14 -0.91
CA PRO A 224 -11.85 -25.18 -0.25
C PRO A 224 -11.82 -25.70 1.18
N SER A 225 -10.85 -26.56 1.52
CA SER A 225 -10.60 -27.06 2.88
C SER A 225 -10.12 -25.97 3.86
N ILE A 226 -9.40 -24.95 3.38
CA ILE A 226 -8.96 -23.78 4.15
C ILE A 226 -10.15 -22.83 4.37
N VAL A 227 -10.88 -22.51 3.31
CA VAL A 227 -12.12 -21.69 3.39
C VAL A 227 -13.12 -22.34 4.36
N THR A 228 -13.32 -23.65 4.26
CA THR A 228 -14.19 -24.42 5.16
C THR A 228 -13.73 -24.38 6.61
N LYS A 229 -12.41 -24.31 6.90
CA LYS A 229 -11.88 -24.14 8.26
C LYS A 229 -12.09 -22.71 8.78
N LEU A 230 -11.91 -21.69 7.94
CA LEU A 230 -12.10 -20.28 8.32
C LEU A 230 -13.57 -19.97 8.68
N SER A 231 -14.53 -20.63 8.03
CA SER A 231 -15.97 -20.48 8.33
C SER A 231 -16.47 -21.27 9.55
N ARG A 232 -15.59 -21.97 10.30
CA ARG A 232 -16.01 -22.76 11.48
C ARG A 232 -16.26 -21.88 12.72
N PRO A 233 -17.25 -22.21 13.58
CA PRO A 233 -17.40 -21.56 14.87
C PRO A 233 -16.16 -21.72 15.75
N TYR A 234 -15.70 -20.63 16.37
CA TYR A 234 -14.51 -20.59 17.22
C TYR A 234 -14.45 -21.66 18.32
N ALA A 235 -15.60 -22.09 18.84
CA ALA A 235 -15.71 -23.15 19.84
C ALA A 235 -15.35 -24.57 19.32
N SER A 236 -15.15 -24.72 18.01
CA SER A 236 -14.73 -25.98 17.35
C SER A 236 -13.27 -25.97 16.88
N LEU A 237 -12.49 -24.98 17.31
CA LEU A 237 -11.05 -24.89 17.01
C LEU A 237 -10.24 -25.64 18.07
N ASP A 238 -9.40 -26.59 17.63
CA ASP A 238 -8.40 -27.23 18.49
C ASP A 238 -7.29 -26.22 18.81
N LEU A 239 -7.43 -25.52 19.94
CA LEU A 239 -6.48 -24.50 20.37
C LEU A 239 -5.29 -25.12 21.10
N TYR A 240 -4.09 -24.64 20.76
CA TYR A 240 -2.88 -24.98 21.52
C TYR A 240 -2.98 -24.50 22.99
N PRO A 241 -2.41 -25.24 23.96
CA PRO A 241 -2.34 -24.80 25.35
C PRO A 241 -1.57 -23.49 25.51
N SER A 242 -1.81 -22.80 26.62
CA SER A 242 -1.07 -21.58 26.99
C SER A 242 0.35 -21.89 27.46
N ILE A 243 1.29 -21.02 27.09
CA ILE A 243 2.65 -21.06 27.64
C ILE A 243 2.60 -20.52 29.09
N PRO A 244 3.14 -21.24 30.09
CA PRO A 244 3.21 -20.77 31.47
C PRO A 244 3.99 -19.46 31.61
N PHE A 245 3.63 -18.63 32.58
CA PHE A 245 4.41 -17.44 32.93
C PHE A 245 5.67 -17.81 33.74
N PRO A 246 6.78 -17.06 33.62
CA PRO A 246 8.03 -17.39 34.30
C PRO A 246 7.89 -17.38 35.85
N PRO A 247 8.59 -18.27 36.59
CA PRO A 247 8.38 -18.46 38.03
C PRO A 247 8.62 -17.23 38.92
N SER A 248 9.42 -16.27 38.46
CA SER A 248 9.73 -15.02 39.17
C SER A 248 8.68 -13.91 38.99
N THR A 249 7.61 -14.15 38.23
CA THR A 249 6.66 -13.11 37.81
C THR A 249 5.35 -13.11 38.59
N ARG A 250 4.61 -12.01 38.52
CA ARG A 250 3.32 -11.81 39.22
C ARG A 250 2.20 -12.78 38.80
N LEU A 251 2.35 -13.48 37.67
CA LEU A 251 1.42 -14.51 37.18
C LEU A 251 2.03 -15.92 37.18
N ALA A 252 3.15 -16.14 37.88
CA ALA A 252 3.74 -17.46 38.07
C ALA A 252 2.69 -18.47 38.57
N GLY A 253 2.60 -19.63 37.91
CA GLY A 253 1.62 -20.68 38.20
C GLY A 253 0.17 -20.39 37.75
N LYS A 254 -0.21 -19.15 37.43
CA LYS A 254 -1.55 -18.82 36.94
C LYS A 254 -1.76 -19.40 35.54
N ARG A 255 -2.78 -20.25 35.38
CA ARG A 255 -3.18 -20.81 34.08
C ARG A 255 -4.29 -19.96 33.46
N ILE A 256 -3.93 -19.12 32.49
CA ILE A 256 -4.88 -18.46 31.60
C ILE A 256 -5.09 -19.39 30.39
N PRO A 257 -6.30 -19.90 30.11
CA PRO A 257 -6.53 -20.72 28.92
C PRO A 257 -6.43 -19.87 27.65
N ARG A 258 -5.84 -20.40 26.58
CA ARG A 258 -5.84 -19.69 25.28
C ARG A 258 -7.26 -19.64 24.71
N MET A 259 -7.66 -18.46 24.24
CA MET A 259 -8.99 -18.20 23.70
C MET A 259 -8.92 -17.54 22.32
N VAL A 260 -9.97 -17.75 21.51
CA VAL A 260 -10.23 -16.96 20.30
C VAL A 260 -11.64 -16.38 20.39
N LYS A 261 -11.81 -15.12 20.00
CA LYS A 261 -13.11 -14.43 19.87
C LYS A 261 -13.11 -13.59 18.58
N PRO A 262 -14.26 -13.38 17.92
CA PRO A 262 -14.36 -12.42 16.84
C PRO A 262 -14.23 -10.99 17.37
N ALA A 263 -13.56 -10.14 16.60
CA ALA A 263 -13.61 -8.68 16.73
C ALA A 263 -14.55 -8.09 15.65
N PRO A 264 -15.16 -6.93 15.90
CA PRO A 264 -15.83 -6.16 14.84
C PRO A 264 -14.81 -5.59 13.85
N LEU A 265 -15.29 -5.00 12.75
CA LEU A 265 -14.46 -4.10 11.95
C LEU A 265 -14.01 -2.91 12.80
N LEU A 266 -12.70 -2.69 12.86
CA LEU A 266 -12.08 -1.52 13.49
C LEU A 266 -11.81 -0.48 12.41
N VAL A 267 -12.71 0.49 12.30
CA VAL A 267 -12.66 1.62 11.37
C VAL A 267 -12.73 2.94 12.13
N ARG A 268 -12.23 4.01 11.52
CA ARG A 268 -12.47 5.38 12.00
C ARG A 268 -13.83 5.85 11.47
N PRO A 269 -14.66 6.53 12.27
CA PRO A 269 -15.97 7.01 11.82
C PRO A 269 -15.81 8.19 10.84
N PRO A 270 -16.68 8.32 9.82
CA PRO A 270 -16.83 9.57 9.07
C PRO A 270 -17.19 10.77 9.97
N SER A 271 -16.89 11.97 9.49
CA SER A 271 -17.23 13.25 10.11
C SER A 271 -18.74 13.41 10.27
N THR A 272 -19.14 13.97 11.40
CA THR A 272 -20.56 14.17 11.76
C THR A 272 -21.05 15.60 11.55
N SER A 273 -20.15 16.56 11.33
CA SER A 273 -20.48 17.98 11.15
C SER A 273 -19.45 18.71 10.26
N PRO A 274 -19.79 19.04 9.00
CA PRO A 274 -20.96 18.54 8.27
C PRO A 274 -20.89 17.02 8.09
N SER A 275 -22.04 16.34 8.06
CA SER A 275 -22.07 14.90 7.78
C SER A 275 -21.90 14.66 6.28
N VAL A 276 -20.86 13.92 5.89
CA VAL A 276 -20.54 13.62 4.49
C VAL A 276 -21.65 12.88 3.72
N TYR A 277 -22.61 12.32 4.45
CA TYR A 277 -23.79 11.66 3.88
C TYR A 277 -24.91 12.64 3.45
N THR A 278 -24.80 13.94 3.73
CA THR A 278 -25.72 14.96 3.20
C THR A 278 -25.14 15.64 1.95
N PRO A 279 -25.97 16.25 1.07
CA PRO A 279 -25.49 17.00 -0.08
C PRO A 279 -24.51 18.12 0.28
N GLU A 280 -24.74 18.80 1.41
CA GLU A 280 -23.88 19.86 1.93
C GLU A 280 -22.51 19.31 2.38
N GLY A 281 -22.49 18.16 3.06
CA GLY A 281 -21.25 17.50 3.47
C GLY A 281 -20.44 16.95 2.29
N ARG A 282 -21.10 16.33 1.30
CA ARG A 282 -20.46 15.94 0.02
C ARG A 282 -19.87 17.17 -0.68
N SER A 283 -20.66 18.24 -0.83
CA SER A 283 -20.24 19.46 -1.51
C SER A 283 -19.08 20.16 -0.78
N TYR A 284 -19.08 20.17 0.56
CA TYR A 284 -17.97 20.68 1.37
C TYR A 284 -16.68 19.87 1.16
N LEU A 285 -16.76 18.54 1.17
CA LEU A 285 -15.61 17.67 0.92
C LEU A 285 -15.05 17.81 -0.51
N LEU A 286 -15.92 17.87 -1.52
CA LEU A 286 -15.49 18.06 -2.90
C LEU A 286 -14.87 19.46 -3.09
N SER A 287 -15.41 20.48 -2.43
CA SER A 287 -14.82 21.83 -2.38
C SER A 287 -13.41 21.83 -1.78
N SER A 288 -13.16 21.10 -0.69
CA SER A 288 -11.85 21.06 -0.03
C SER A 288 -10.79 20.29 -0.82
N ILE A 289 -11.21 19.43 -1.75
CA ILE A 289 -10.35 18.74 -2.74
C ILE A 289 -10.10 19.62 -3.98
N GLY A 290 -10.86 20.71 -4.17
CA GLY A 290 -10.74 21.60 -5.32
C GLY A 290 -11.55 21.16 -6.54
N VAL A 291 -12.56 20.31 -6.36
CA VAL A 291 -13.51 19.94 -7.41
C VAL A 291 -14.40 21.15 -7.76
N PRO A 292 -14.73 21.41 -9.04
CA PRO A 292 -15.66 22.46 -9.43
C PRO A 292 -17.10 22.17 -8.96
N PHE A 293 -17.77 23.19 -8.42
CA PHE A 293 -19.14 23.09 -7.87
C PHE A 293 -20.17 22.44 -8.80
N GLY A 294 -20.03 22.61 -10.12
CA GLY A 294 -20.90 21.96 -11.12
C GLY A 294 -20.84 20.43 -11.15
N LEU A 295 -19.84 19.83 -10.49
CA LEU A 295 -19.61 18.38 -10.39
C LEU A 295 -19.91 17.83 -8.97
N HIS A 296 -20.62 18.61 -8.13
CA HIS A 296 -20.93 18.20 -6.75
C HIS A 296 -22.24 17.43 -6.61
N ASP A 297 -23.13 17.54 -7.60
CA ASP A 297 -24.41 16.83 -7.66
C ASP A 297 -24.21 15.30 -7.63
N PRO A 298 -24.73 14.57 -6.62
CA PRO A 298 -24.58 13.12 -6.52
C PRO A 298 -25.43 12.32 -7.51
N GLU A 299 -26.45 12.91 -8.15
CA GLU A 299 -27.24 12.24 -9.19
C GLU A 299 -26.53 12.35 -10.54
N ALA A 300 -25.98 13.52 -10.86
CA ALA A 300 -25.22 13.76 -12.09
C ALA A 300 -23.77 13.21 -12.04
N THR A 301 -23.06 13.35 -10.91
CA THR A 301 -21.61 13.06 -10.82
C THR A 301 -21.27 11.96 -9.82
N LYS A 302 -20.60 10.91 -10.31
CA LYS A 302 -20.08 9.76 -9.56
C LYS A 302 -18.60 9.95 -9.25
N VAL A 303 -18.16 9.50 -8.08
CA VAL A 303 -16.77 9.65 -7.62
C VAL A 303 -16.08 8.29 -7.56
N LEU A 304 -15.01 8.14 -8.35
CA LEU A 304 -14.03 7.06 -8.21
C LEU A 304 -12.86 7.54 -7.33
N ILE A 305 -12.56 6.84 -6.24
CA ILE A 305 -11.28 7.01 -5.55
C ILE A 305 -10.22 6.18 -6.27
N VAL A 306 -9.04 6.74 -6.49
CA VAL A 306 -7.87 5.98 -6.97
C VAL A 306 -6.80 6.00 -5.88
N SER A 307 -6.57 4.87 -5.21
CA SER A 307 -5.75 4.77 -4.00
C SER A 307 -4.71 3.64 -4.08
N PHE A 308 -3.60 3.93 -4.77
CA PHE A 308 -2.39 3.11 -4.80
C PHE A 308 -1.25 3.83 -4.10
N GLY A 309 -1.14 3.62 -2.78
CA GLY A 309 -0.10 4.28 -1.98
C GLY A 309 1.31 3.96 -2.47
N GLY A 310 2.00 5.00 -2.96
CA GLY A 310 3.42 5.00 -3.33
C GLY A 310 3.76 4.70 -4.80
N GLN A 311 2.87 4.99 -5.76
CA GLN A 311 3.14 4.74 -7.19
C GLN A 311 2.79 5.89 -8.15
N VAL A 312 3.39 5.79 -9.34
CA VAL A 312 3.18 6.64 -10.52
C VAL A 312 1.99 6.10 -11.32
N PHE A 313 1.19 6.99 -11.90
CA PHE A 313 0.10 6.65 -12.83
C PHE A 313 0.50 6.97 -14.27
N ARG A 314 0.00 6.18 -15.23
CA ARG A 314 0.12 6.49 -16.66
C ARG A 314 -1.14 7.21 -17.14
N THR A 315 -0.97 8.22 -17.98
CA THR A 315 -2.04 8.73 -18.84
C THR A 315 -2.14 7.84 -20.09
N PRO A 316 -3.34 7.48 -20.57
CA PRO A 316 -3.53 6.83 -21.87
C PRO A 316 -2.79 7.60 -22.99
N SER A 317 -1.88 6.91 -23.69
CA SER A 317 -1.21 7.50 -24.83
C SER A 317 -2.17 7.56 -26.02
N ARG A 318 -2.70 8.75 -26.34
CA ARG A 318 -3.43 9.00 -27.60
C ARG A 318 -2.53 8.66 -28.79
N GLN A 319 -2.65 7.45 -29.34
CA GLN A 319 -1.87 7.04 -30.49
C GLN A 319 -2.42 7.71 -31.75
N GLY A 320 -1.71 8.72 -32.24
CA GLY A 320 -1.83 9.19 -33.61
C GLY A 320 -3.13 9.93 -33.95
N SER A 321 -3.30 11.14 -33.41
CA SER A 321 -4.22 12.14 -33.98
C SER A 321 -3.76 12.58 -35.38
N ARG A 322 -3.97 11.70 -36.38
CA ARG A 322 -3.72 11.95 -37.80
C ARG A 322 -4.48 13.20 -38.22
N SER A 323 -3.74 14.30 -38.40
CA SER A 323 -4.32 15.58 -38.81
C SER A 323 -5.03 15.41 -40.16
N PRO A 324 -6.30 15.83 -40.29
CA PRO A 324 -7.06 15.62 -41.52
C PRO A 324 -6.40 16.39 -42.67
N SER A 325 -6.00 15.67 -43.71
CA SER A 325 -5.37 16.24 -44.89
C SER A 325 -6.36 17.14 -45.63
N ARG A 326 -6.05 18.44 -45.71
CA ARG A 326 -6.86 19.41 -46.47
C ARG A 326 -7.00 18.94 -47.93
N PRO A 327 -8.23 18.85 -48.49
CA PRO A 327 -8.40 18.56 -49.91
C PRO A 327 -7.90 19.75 -50.74
N HIS A 328 -7.05 19.48 -51.73
CA HIS A 328 -6.60 20.49 -52.69
C HIS A 328 -7.74 20.87 -53.65
N SER A 329 -8.10 22.15 -53.68
CA SER A 329 -8.69 22.80 -54.85
C SER A 329 -7.62 23.66 -55.55
N ARG A 330 -7.72 23.77 -56.88
CA ARG A 330 -6.77 24.51 -57.74
C ARG A 330 -7.35 25.89 -58.06
N GLN A 331 -6.49 26.92 -58.20
CA GLN A 331 -6.32 27.74 -59.41
C GLN A 331 -5.07 28.64 -59.29
N PRO A 332 -4.55 29.27 -60.38
CA PRO A 332 -3.10 29.41 -60.54
C PRO A 332 -2.54 30.84 -60.75
N SER A 333 -1.19 30.89 -60.73
CA SER A 333 -0.30 31.74 -61.53
C SER A 333 -0.34 33.28 -61.43
N ALA A 334 0.78 33.85 -60.96
CA ALA A 334 1.57 34.82 -61.72
C ALA A 334 3.07 34.72 -61.29
N ALA A 335 3.98 35.17 -62.16
CA ALA A 335 5.38 35.47 -61.81
C ALA A 335 5.46 36.89 -61.15
N ASP A 336 6.59 37.47 -60.72
CA ASP A 336 7.93 37.42 -61.34
C ASP A 336 9.04 38.07 -60.46
N LEU A 337 10.29 37.99 -60.94
CA LEU A 337 11.44 38.89 -60.72
C LEU A 337 12.23 38.97 -59.37
N SER A 338 13.49 38.52 -59.48
CA SER A 338 14.76 39.17 -59.06
C SER A 338 15.08 39.55 -57.59
N ASN A 339 15.98 38.74 -56.99
CA ASN A 339 17.38 39.04 -56.55
C ASN A 339 17.80 40.30 -55.72
N PRO A 340 18.96 40.27 -55.02
CA PRO A 340 19.21 41.00 -53.75
C PRO A 340 20.25 42.14 -53.84
N VAL A 341 20.65 42.77 -52.70
CA VAL A 341 22.06 43.19 -52.39
C VAL A 341 22.29 43.83 -50.97
N GLN A 342 23.37 43.41 -50.29
CA GLN A 342 24.33 44.03 -49.31
C GLN A 342 23.97 45.09 -48.21
N GLY A 343 24.84 45.11 -47.16
CA GLY A 343 25.07 46.23 -46.19
C GLY A 343 24.92 45.79 -44.71
N LEU A 344 25.93 45.40 -43.90
CA LEU A 344 27.27 45.93 -43.56
C LEU A 344 27.32 47.38 -43.02
N GLY A 345 27.71 47.55 -41.74
CA GLY A 345 28.57 48.70 -41.36
C GLY A 345 28.54 49.32 -39.94
N ILE A 346 29.30 48.77 -38.98
CA ILE A 346 30.17 49.43 -37.94
C ILE A 346 29.64 50.61 -37.05
N SER A 347 30.04 50.61 -35.75
CA SER A 347 30.41 51.76 -34.85
C SER A 347 29.54 51.96 -33.58
N SER A 348 30.01 52.40 -32.39
CA SER A 348 31.29 52.26 -31.62
C SER A 348 31.26 53.08 -30.29
N VAL A 349 32.28 52.95 -29.41
CA VAL A 349 32.77 53.93 -28.36
C VAL A 349 32.32 53.80 -26.87
N ASN A 350 33.30 53.40 -26.01
CA ASN A 350 33.75 53.89 -24.66
C ASN A 350 32.77 54.19 -23.47
N LEU A 351 33.17 54.27 -22.17
CA LEU A 351 34.16 53.65 -21.21
C LEU A 351 33.87 54.28 -19.77
N PRO A 352 34.46 53.80 -18.64
CA PRO A 352 34.04 54.13 -17.25
C PRO A 352 34.92 55.21 -16.53
N PRO A 353 34.80 55.44 -15.19
CA PRO A 353 35.48 54.65 -14.12
C PRO A 353 34.47 54.19 -12.99
N SER A 354 34.73 53.82 -11.71
CA SER A 354 35.76 54.17 -10.68
C SER A 354 35.86 53.11 -9.52
N TYR A 355 36.55 53.46 -8.42
CA TYR A 355 36.89 52.69 -7.18
C TYR A 355 36.89 53.67 -5.94
N PRO A 356 37.34 53.37 -4.69
CA PRO A 356 37.80 52.11 -4.01
C PRO A 356 37.27 51.85 -2.56
N GLY A 357 37.64 50.68 -1.98
CA GLY A 357 37.93 50.49 -0.53
C GLY A 357 36.92 49.68 0.31
N GLY A 358 37.32 48.86 1.29
CA GLY A 358 38.68 48.38 1.67
C GLY A 358 38.72 47.65 3.04
N ASN A 359 39.66 46.70 3.21
CA ASN A 359 40.08 46.01 4.47
C ASN A 359 39.02 45.11 5.19
N ASP A 360 39.35 44.08 5.97
CA ASP A 360 40.66 43.50 6.36
C ASP A 360 40.59 41.95 6.62
N LEU A 361 41.77 41.30 6.59
CA LEU A 361 42.30 40.16 7.40
C LEU A 361 41.32 39.31 8.26
N ARG A 362 41.42 37.98 8.49
CA ARG A 362 42.41 36.86 8.33
C ARG A 362 41.66 35.56 8.81
N LEU A 363 42.07 34.27 8.72
CA LEU A 363 43.17 33.42 8.21
C LEU A 363 42.57 31.97 8.14
N GLY A 364 43.00 30.95 7.39
CA GLY A 364 44.04 30.77 6.35
C GLY A 364 44.81 29.45 6.51
N ALA A 365 45.01 28.70 5.40
CA ALA A 365 45.76 27.42 5.27
C ALA A 365 45.06 26.13 5.81
N ILE A 366 45.36 24.91 5.34
CA ILE A 366 46.50 24.38 4.55
C ILE A 366 46.04 23.58 3.30
N SER A 367 46.85 23.59 2.24
CA SER A 367 46.76 22.73 1.03
C SER A 367 48.07 21.92 0.86
N ILE A 368 48.38 21.37 -0.34
CA ILE A 368 49.59 20.56 -0.73
C ILE A 368 49.30 19.04 -0.71
N ASP A 369 49.54 18.25 -1.78
CA ASP A 369 50.01 18.60 -3.14
C ASP A 369 49.44 17.72 -4.26
N SER A 370 49.79 18.08 -5.51
CA SER A 370 49.59 17.30 -6.74
C SER A 370 50.70 16.24 -6.94
N PRO A 371 50.69 15.46 -8.04
CA PRO A 371 51.32 15.96 -9.28
C PRO A 371 50.54 15.63 -10.57
N SER A 372 50.95 16.28 -11.66
CA SER A 372 50.46 16.08 -13.02
C SER A 372 51.61 15.68 -13.96
N GLU A 373 51.29 14.97 -15.05
CA GLU A 373 52.16 14.86 -16.23
C GLU A 373 51.33 15.03 -17.52
N ASN A 374 52.00 15.42 -18.61
CA ASN A 374 51.38 15.84 -19.87
C ASN A 374 51.51 14.79 -20.97
N GLY A 375 50.54 14.75 -21.89
CA GLY A 375 50.64 14.05 -23.18
C GLY A 375 49.71 14.71 -24.21
N SER A 376 50.23 15.04 -25.40
CA SER A 376 49.61 16.02 -26.29
C SER A 376 49.10 15.47 -27.63
N SER A 377 47.91 15.96 -28.02
CA SER A 377 47.45 16.25 -29.39
C SER A 377 47.51 15.15 -30.47
N GLY A 378 46.32 14.75 -30.95
CA GLY A 378 46.10 14.16 -32.26
C GLY A 378 44.64 14.34 -32.67
N GLU A 379 44.36 15.10 -33.74
CA GLU A 379 43.00 15.34 -34.24
C GLU A 379 42.51 14.18 -35.11
N PHE A 380 41.20 13.88 -35.08
CA PHE A 380 40.35 13.74 -36.28
C PHE A 380 38.89 13.44 -35.91
N GLY A 381 37.95 13.96 -36.71
CA GLY A 381 36.59 13.40 -36.84
C GLY A 381 35.56 13.78 -35.75
N SER A 382 34.97 14.97 -35.84
CA SER A 382 33.71 15.25 -35.15
C SER A 382 32.57 14.49 -35.84
N VAL A 383 32.17 13.35 -35.29
CA VAL A 383 30.95 12.62 -35.69
C VAL A 383 29.83 13.01 -34.74
N THR A 384 28.94 13.89 -35.19
CA THR A 384 27.72 14.26 -34.47
C THR A 384 26.71 13.12 -34.48
N SER A 385 26.80 12.21 -33.51
CA SER A 385 25.77 11.20 -33.26
C SER A 385 24.43 11.88 -32.93
N PRO A 386 23.29 11.37 -33.44
CA PRO A 386 22.04 12.11 -33.45
C PRO A 386 21.42 12.30 -32.06
N ARG A 387 20.91 13.51 -31.80
CA ARG A 387 19.94 13.74 -30.72
C ARG A 387 18.64 13.00 -31.04
N LEU A 388 18.33 11.94 -30.32
CA LEU A 388 17.03 11.27 -30.33
C LEU A 388 16.52 11.12 -28.90
N ALA A 389 15.95 12.20 -28.38
CA ALA A 389 15.15 12.18 -27.16
C ALA A 389 13.67 12.00 -27.53
N THR A 390 12.94 11.22 -26.75
CA THR A 390 11.47 11.10 -26.80
C THR A 390 10.90 11.34 -25.40
N SER A 391 9.71 11.94 -25.32
CA SER A 391 9.30 12.81 -24.20
C SER A 391 8.17 12.24 -23.34
N SER A 392 8.22 10.96 -22.98
CA SER A 392 7.10 10.27 -22.31
C SER A 392 7.52 9.24 -21.25
N HIS A 393 8.59 9.51 -20.50
CA HIS A 393 9.09 8.64 -19.43
C HIS A 393 9.64 9.48 -18.27
N ILE A 394 8.99 9.45 -17.10
CA ILE A 394 9.53 10.02 -15.86
C ILE A 394 9.46 8.97 -14.73
N TRP A 395 10.45 9.03 -13.83
CA TRP A 395 10.81 7.99 -12.85
C TRP A 395 11.02 8.64 -11.48
N ILE A 396 10.38 8.11 -10.42
CA ILE A 396 10.56 8.56 -9.03
C ILE A 396 10.47 7.33 -8.08
N PRO A 397 11.41 7.12 -7.13
CA PRO A 397 11.45 5.95 -6.24
C PRO A 397 10.78 6.17 -4.87
N GLY A 398 10.35 5.09 -4.19
CA GLY A 398 9.73 5.18 -2.86
C GLY A 398 9.54 3.87 -2.07
N ALA A 399 10.61 3.36 -1.45
CA ALA A 399 10.60 2.27 -0.46
C ALA A 399 11.54 2.66 0.72
N PRO A 400 11.49 2.03 1.92
CA PRO A 400 12.25 2.51 3.08
C PRO A 400 13.77 2.62 2.82
N PRO A 401 14.46 3.60 3.45
CA PRO A 401 15.72 4.13 2.97
C PRO A 401 16.83 3.07 2.96
N ALA A 402 17.24 2.67 1.75
CA ALA A 402 18.40 1.80 1.56
C ALA A 402 19.69 2.58 1.89
N SER A 403 20.43 2.09 2.87
CA SER A 403 21.79 2.56 3.16
C SER A 403 22.72 2.30 1.96
N LYS A 404 23.56 3.29 1.63
CA LYS A 404 24.49 3.23 0.50
C LYS A 404 25.67 2.30 0.79
N ILE A 405 26.15 1.60 -0.24
CA ILE A 405 27.58 1.33 -0.49
C ILE A 405 27.77 0.98 -1.98
N SER A 406 29.00 1.13 -2.49
CA SER A 406 29.36 0.99 -3.91
C SER A 406 30.20 -0.27 -4.17
N GLY A 407 30.15 -0.80 -5.40
CA GLY A 407 31.11 -1.82 -5.86
C GLY A 407 30.61 -2.71 -7.01
N SER A 408 31.18 -2.51 -8.20
CA SER A 408 31.17 -3.51 -9.30
C SER A 408 32.55 -4.20 -9.36
N PRO A 409 32.68 -5.38 -9.98
CA PRO A 409 32.98 -5.36 -11.41
C PRO A 409 32.37 -6.49 -12.27
N LEU A 410 32.45 -6.23 -13.58
CA LEU A 410 32.19 -7.06 -14.76
C LEU A 410 32.57 -8.55 -14.68
N LEU A 411 31.84 -9.37 -15.44
CA LEU A 411 32.42 -10.36 -16.36
C LEU A 411 31.52 -10.57 -17.59
N SER A 412 31.95 -11.37 -18.58
CA SER A 412 31.43 -11.34 -19.97
C SER A 412 31.30 -12.75 -20.61
N ARG A 413 30.76 -12.80 -21.84
CA ARG A 413 30.80 -13.92 -22.83
C ARG A 413 29.88 -15.13 -22.55
N THR A 414 29.36 -15.91 -23.53
CA THR A 414 29.45 -15.90 -25.01
C THR A 414 28.17 -16.47 -25.68
N LEU A 415 28.05 -16.32 -27.01
CA LEU A 415 26.98 -16.85 -27.90
C LEU A 415 27.09 -18.35 -28.23
N SER A 416 25.96 -19.00 -28.56
CA SER A 416 25.81 -20.15 -29.50
C SER A 416 24.32 -20.42 -29.76
N THR A 417 23.67 -19.98 -30.85
CA THR A 417 23.61 -20.56 -32.21
C THR A 417 23.03 -21.97 -32.35
N GLY A 418 21.96 -22.14 -33.15
CA GLY A 418 21.44 -23.44 -33.61
C GLY A 418 20.05 -23.39 -34.28
N VAL A 419 19.98 -23.31 -35.62
CA VAL A 419 18.75 -23.44 -36.44
C VAL A 419 19.08 -24.12 -37.79
N PRO A 420 18.29 -25.11 -38.23
CA PRO A 420 17.70 -25.12 -39.59
C PRO A 420 16.22 -25.61 -39.58
N SER A 421 15.22 -25.17 -40.38
CA SER A 421 15.07 -24.81 -41.82
C SER A 421 15.12 -26.03 -42.77
N PHE A 422 14.00 -26.53 -43.37
CA PHE A 422 13.40 -26.17 -44.69
C PHE A 422 12.37 -27.29 -45.11
N ASN A 423 11.43 -27.25 -46.10
CA ASN A 423 10.91 -26.24 -47.06
C ASN A 423 9.59 -26.67 -47.82
N THR A 424 8.73 -25.71 -48.20
CA THR A 424 7.89 -25.59 -49.45
C THR A 424 6.73 -26.58 -49.82
N ILE A 425 5.65 -26.26 -50.60
CA ILE A 425 5.00 -24.95 -50.98
C ILE A 425 3.42 -24.96 -51.13
N PRO A 426 2.69 -25.71 -52.01
CA PRO A 426 1.33 -25.26 -52.50
C PRO A 426 0.14 -26.26 -52.55
N SER A 427 -1.13 -25.78 -52.53
CA SER A 427 -2.00 -25.64 -53.74
C SER A 427 -3.48 -25.26 -53.49
N THR A 428 -3.88 -24.09 -54.02
CA THR A 428 -5.25 -23.66 -54.47
C THR A 428 -6.41 -23.47 -53.46
N PRO A 429 -7.44 -22.64 -53.78
CA PRO A 429 -8.28 -21.97 -52.78
C PRO A 429 -9.76 -22.41 -52.76
N ILE A 430 -10.48 -21.97 -51.71
CA ILE A 430 -11.94 -21.81 -51.70
C ILE A 430 -12.26 -20.42 -51.14
N GLU A 431 -13.13 -19.68 -51.83
CA GLU A 431 -13.67 -18.41 -51.34
C GLU A 431 -14.76 -18.70 -50.30
N GLN A 432 -14.62 -18.15 -49.09
CA GLN A 432 -15.75 -17.92 -48.19
C GLN A 432 -15.67 -16.50 -47.64
N PHE A 433 -16.76 -15.75 -47.83
CA PHE A 433 -16.94 -14.44 -47.24
C PHE A 433 -17.17 -14.61 -45.73
N ALA A 434 -16.10 -14.42 -44.95
CA ALA A 434 -16.23 -13.97 -43.58
C ALA A 434 -16.27 -12.43 -43.60
N GLU A 435 -17.32 -11.84 -43.03
CA GLU A 435 -17.28 -10.42 -42.70
C GLU A 435 -16.22 -10.23 -41.62
N PHE A 436 -15.10 -9.60 -41.99
CA PHE A 436 -14.21 -9.00 -41.02
C PHE A 436 -14.98 -7.85 -40.37
N ALA A 437 -15.67 -8.14 -39.28
CA ALA A 437 -15.93 -7.15 -38.26
C ALA A 437 -14.57 -6.52 -37.92
N LEU A 438 -14.45 -5.23 -38.18
CA LEU A 438 -13.35 -4.46 -37.60
C LEU A 438 -13.61 -4.49 -36.11
N GLU A 439 -12.74 -5.17 -35.36
CA GLU A 439 -12.62 -4.94 -33.93
C GLU A 439 -12.20 -3.47 -33.79
N ASP A 440 -13.12 -2.60 -33.37
CA ASP A 440 -12.77 -1.23 -33.00
C ASP A 440 -11.66 -1.32 -31.94
N GLU A 441 -10.54 -0.64 -32.17
CA GLU A 441 -9.48 -0.50 -31.18
C GLU A 441 -10.07 0.26 -29.98
N THR A 442 -10.58 -0.47 -28.97
CA THR A 442 -11.19 0.10 -27.77
C THR A 442 -10.16 0.96 -27.03
N GLU A 443 -10.24 2.28 -27.20
CA GLU A 443 -9.31 3.22 -26.56
C GLU A 443 -9.30 2.96 -25.05
N SER A 444 -8.10 2.79 -24.48
CA SER A 444 -7.91 2.42 -23.06
C SER A 444 -8.55 3.45 -22.12
N GLN A 445 -9.72 3.11 -21.57
CA GLN A 445 -10.61 4.05 -20.91
C GLN A 445 -10.53 3.95 -19.37
N LEU A 446 -10.09 5.04 -18.71
CA LEU A 446 -9.91 5.08 -17.25
C LEU A 446 -11.21 5.27 -16.44
N LEU A 447 -12.26 5.83 -17.04
CA LEU A 447 -13.52 6.19 -16.38
C LEU A 447 -14.71 5.78 -17.28
N PRO A 448 -15.79 5.15 -16.76
CA PRO A 448 -16.85 4.57 -17.60
C PRO A 448 -17.52 5.53 -18.59
N ASP A 449 -17.73 6.78 -18.19
CA ASP A 449 -18.34 7.83 -18.99
C ASP A 449 -18.05 9.22 -18.36
N SER A 450 -18.51 10.30 -19.00
CA SER A 450 -18.32 11.68 -18.52
C SER A 450 -19.14 12.07 -17.27
N SER A 451 -19.93 11.17 -16.70
CA SER A 451 -20.59 11.34 -15.40
C SER A 451 -19.72 10.89 -14.22
N TRP A 452 -18.48 10.49 -14.47
CA TRP A 452 -17.49 10.11 -13.45
C TRP A 452 -16.38 11.15 -13.30
N ILE A 453 -15.92 11.33 -12.06
CA ILE A 453 -14.64 11.98 -11.74
C ILE A 453 -13.75 11.05 -10.92
N ALA A 454 -12.43 11.20 -11.07
CA ALA A 454 -11.42 10.48 -10.29
C ALA A 454 -10.80 11.38 -9.23
N ILE A 455 -10.66 10.85 -8.00
CA ILE A 455 -9.95 11.50 -6.89
C ILE A 455 -8.75 10.64 -6.51
N VAL A 456 -7.56 11.07 -6.95
CA VAL A 456 -6.29 10.36 -6.80
C VAL A 456 -5.68 10.66 -5.43
N CYS A 457 -5.37 9.61 -4.67
CA CYS A 457 -4.88 9.69 -3.30
C CYS A 457 -3.41 9.25 -3.19
N GLY A 458 -2.65 9.91 -2.31
CA GLY A 458 -1.28 9.49 -1.96
C GLY A 458 -0.15 10.10 -2.80
N VAL A 459 -0.45 11.03 -3.71
CA VAL A 459 0.49 11.89 -4.45
C VAL A 459 0.18 13.36 -4.14
N THR A 460 1.13 14.29 -4.28
CA THR A 460 0.82 15.73 -4.32
C THR A 460 0.69 16.26 -5.75
N LYS A 461 0.00 17.40 -5.88
CA LYS A 461 -0.09 18.15 -7.13
C LYS A 461 1.30 18.48 -7.68
N ASP A 462 2.20 18.99 -6.84
CA ASP A 462 3.60 19.29 -7.20
C ASP A 462 4.36 18.03 -7.65
N GLN A 463 4.09 16.86 -7.04
CA GLN A 463 4.68 15.60 -7.47
C GLN A 463 4.16 15.17 -8.84
N TRP A 464 2.88 15.39 -9.15
CA TRP A 464 2.32 15.14 -10.48
C TRP A 464 2.88 16.11 -11.52
N GLU A 465 2.91 17.41 -11.22
CA GLU A 465 3.45 18.45 -12.12
C GLU A 465 4.96 18.27 -12.37
N SER A 466 5.70 17.71 -11.41
CA SER A 466 7.11 17.29 -11.63
C SER A 466 7.28 16.04 -12.50
N GLN A 467 6.19 15.33 -12.83
CA GLN A 467 6.19 14.13 -13.67
C GLN A 467 5.90 14.40 -15.16
N GLY A 468 5.90 15.68 -15.57
CA GLY A 468 5.95 16.11 -16.97
C GLY A 468 5.00 17.26 -17.28
N ASP A 469 5.11 17.84 -18.49
CA ASP A 469 4.20 18.88 -19.00
C ASP A 469 2.75 18.37 -19.26
N SER A 470 2.43 17.15 -18.81
CA SER A 470 1.10 16.54 -18.91
C SER A 470 0.22 16.95 -17.73
N GLU A 471 -0.72 17.86 -18.00
CA GLU A 471 -1.83 18.17 -17.10
C GLU A 471 -2.59 16.88 -16.68
N LEU A 472 -3.27 16.94 -15.53
CA LEU A 472 -4.20 15.87 -15.12
C LEU A 472 -5.26 15.66 -16.22
N PRO A 473 -5.65 14.39 -16.53
CA PRO A 473 -6.74 14.14 -17.46
C PRO A 473 -8.04 14.83 -17.02
N GLU A 474 -8.90 15.18 -17.98
CA GLU A 474 -10.20 15.78 -17.68
C GLU A 474 -11.01 14.88 -16.72
N GLY A 475 -11.56 15.49 -15.66
CA GLY A 475 -12.24 14.77 -14.58
C GLY A 475 -11.33 14.19 -13.48
N PHE A 476 -10.00 14.38 -13.52
CA PHE A 476 -9.08 13.90 -12.48
C PHE A 476 -8.64 15.01 -11.51
N TYR A 477 -8.73 14.71 -10.22
CA TYR A 477 -8.38 15.59 -9.11
C TYR A 477 -7.40 14.89 -8.16
N VAL A 478 -6.50 15.64 -7.52
CA VAL A 478 -5.54 15.10 -6.54
C VAL A 478 -5.98 15.50 -5.14
N ALA A 479 -6.17 14.52 -4.26
CA ALA A 479 -6.63 14.77 -2.90
C ALA A 479 -5.53 15.40 -2.02
N PRO A 480 -5.87 16.35 -1.11
CA PRO A 480 -4.94 16.89 -0.12
C PRO A 480 -4.30 15.79 0.76
N ARG A 481 -3.09 16.03 1.26
CA ARG A 481 -2.36 15.06 2.13
C ARG A 481 -3.09 14.73 3.44
N ASP A 482 -3.92 15.66 3.89
CA ASP A 482 -4.73 15.65 5.10
C ASP A 482 -6.21 15.30 4.83
N VAL A 483 -6.55 14.85 3.60
CA VAL A 483 -7.90 14.37 3.29
C VAL A 483 -8.31 13.23 4.24
N TYR A 484 -9.49 13.38 4.85
CA TYR A 484 -9.97 12.37 5.79
C TYR A 484 -10.60 11.20 5.02
N MET A 485 -9.80 10.17 4.76
CA MET A 485 -10.18 8.99 3.96
C MET A 485 -11.54 8.34 4.30
N PRO A 486 -12.01 8.28 5.57
CA PRO A 486 -13.33 7.76 5.89
C PRO A 486 -14.47 8.60 5.27
N ASP A 487 -14.32 9.92 5.18
CA ASP A 487 -15.28 10.79 4.51
C ASP A 487 -15.23 10.59 3.00
N LEU A 488 -14.02 10.58 2.42
CA LEU A 488 -13.85 10.34 0.99
C LEU A 488 -14.46 9.00 0.57
N THR A 489 -14.22 7.94 1.33
CA THR A 489 -14.80 6.60 1.08
C THR A 489 -16.32 6.59 1.31
N ALA A 490 -16.83 7.28 2.32
CA ALA A 490 -18.27 7.46 2.51
C ALA A 490 -18.94 8.21 1.33
N ALA A 491 -18.30 9.26 0.82
CA ALA A 491 -18.76 10.03 -0.33
C ALA A 491 -18.68 9.26 -1.65
N ALA A 492 -17.64 8.45 -1.87
CA ALA A 492 -17.36 7.83 -3.15
C ALA A 492 -18.36 6.77 -3.60
N ASP A 493 -18.44 6.58 -4.93
CA ASP A 493 -19.34 5.66 -5.63
C ASP A 493 -18.61 4.36 -6.02
N ALA A 494 -17.28 4.42 -6.16
CA ALA A 494 -16.38 3.26 -6.19
C ALA A 494 -14.97 3.64 -5.66
N LEU A 495 -14.17 2.66 -5.26
CA LEU A 495 -12.74 2.79 -4.98
C LEU A 495 -11.94 1.79 -5.80
N LEU A 496 -10.90 2.26 -6.48
CA LEU A 496 -9.88 1.49 -7.17
C LEU A 496 -8.58 1.52 -6.36
N GLY A 497 -8.03 0.36 -6.00
CA GLY A 497 -6.83 0.30 -5.15
C GLY A 497 -6.26 -1.11 -4.91
N LYS A 498 -5.40 -1.21 -3.88
CA LYS A 498 -4.81 -2.49 -3.42
C LYS A 498 -5.46 -2.96 -2.11
N LEU A 499 -5.55 -4.28 -1.88
CA LEU A 499 -6.21 -4.88 -0.71
C LEU A 499 -5.41 -4.69 0.59
N GLY A 500 -5.37 -3.48 1.12
CA GLY A 500 -4.95 -3.20 2.50
C GLY A 500 -6.12 -3.30 3.46
N TYR A 501 -5.94 -3.92 4.63
CA TYR A 501 -7.01 -4.09 5.63
C TYR A 501 -7.78 -2.79 5.93
N GLY A 502 -7.07 -1.67 6.09
CA GLY A 502 -7.70 -0.37 6.40
C GLY A 502 -8.66 0.11 5.31
N THR A 503 -8.23 0.11 4.05
CA THR A 503 -9.08 0.50 2.92
C THR A 503 -10.24 -0.48 2.74
N VAL A 504 -9.99 -1.79 2.87
CA VAL A 504 -11.05 -2.82 2.79
C VAL A 504 -12.08 -2.64 3.91
N SER A 505 -11.66 -2.36 5.15
CA SER A 505 -12.59 -2.16 6.26
C SER A 505 -13.38 -0.85 6.14
N GLU A 506 -12.74 0.24 5.69
CA GLU A 506 -13.41 1.53 5.40
C GLU A 506 -14.41 1.39 4.23
N CYS A 507 -14.09 0.64 3.17
CA CYS A 507 -15.02 0.32 2.08
C CYS A 507 -16.22 -0.54 2.54
N VAL A 508 -15.97 -1.64 3.26
CA VAL A 508 -17.05 -2.51 3.77
C VAL A 508 -17.97 -1.76 4.71
N ASP A 509 -17.45 -0.93 5.63
CA ASP A 509 -18.33 -0.17 6.52
C ASP A 509 -19.16 0.89 5.78
N SER A 510 -18.59 1.54 4.76
CA SER A 510 -19.27 2.57 3.96
C SER A 510 -20.08 2.02 2.78
N ALA A 511 -20.21 0.69 2.66
CA ALA A 511 -20.82 -0.04 1.55
C ALA A 511 -20.30 0.41 0.16
N THR A 512 -19.01 0.75 0.09
CA THR A 512 -18.37 1.28 -1.12
C THR A 512 -17.79 0.16 -1.97
N PRO A 513 -18.17 0.05 -3.26
CA PRO A 513 -17.55 -0.89 -4.18
C PRO A 513 -16.03 -0.75 -4.24
N PHE A 514 -15.34 -1.88 -4.35
CA PHE A 514 -13.87 -1.96 -4.34
C PHE A 514 -13.40 -2.72 -5.58
N VAL A 515 -12.88 -1.99 -6.58
CA VAL A 515 -12.07 -2.53 -7.68
C VAL A 515 -10.65 -2.76 -7.15
N TYR A 516 -10.21 -4.01 -7.08
CA TYR A 516 -8.89 -4.35 -6.54
C TYR A 516 -7.96 -4.93 -7.59
N VAL A 517 -6.71 -4.45 -7.60
CA VAL A 517 -5.63 -5.08 -8.35
C VAL A 517 -4.95 -6.10 -7.45
N SER A 518 -5.02 -7.38 -7.84
CA SER A 518 -4.47 -8.50 -7.09
C SER A 518 -2.95 -8.45 -6.96
N ARG A 519 -2.46 -8.86 -5.78
CA ARG A 519 -1.03 -8.96 -5.46
C ARG A 519 -0.73 -10.37 -4.95
N PRO A 520 -0.47 -11.36 -5.83
CA PRO A 520 -0.45 -12.79 -5.50
C PRO A 520 0.54 -13.23 -4.40
N LEU A 521 1.55 -12.40 -4.08
CA LEU A 521 2.55 -12.68 -3.03
C LEU A 521 2.11 -12.26 -1.61
N PHE A 522 0.95 -11.62 -1.46
CA PHE A 522 0.42 -11.15 -0.18
C PHE A 522 -0.67 -12.10 0.32
N ILE A 523 -0.28 -13.08 1.15
CA ILE A 523 -1.16 -14.14 1.67
C ILE A 523 -2.40 -13.61 2.41
N GLU A 524 -2.32 -12.41 2.99
CA GLU A 524 -3.46 -11.75 3.64
C GLU A 524 -4.57 -11.34 2.67
N GLU A 525 -4.28 -11.16 1.37
CA GLU A 525 -5.28 -10.82 0.37
C GLU A 525 -6.37 -11.87 0.24
N HIS A 526 -6.06 -13.17 0.31
CA HIS A 526 -7.07 -14.21 0.15
C HIS A 526 -8.14 -14.14 1.27
N GLY A 527 -7.76 -13.68 2.48
CA GLY A 527 -8.71 -13.38 3.56
C GLY A 527 -9.54 -12.13 3.28
N LEU A 528 -8.93 -11.08 2.71
CA LEU A 528 -9.62 -9.83 2.37
C LEU A 528 -10.55 -9.97 1.15
N ARG A 529 -10.19 -10.78 0.14
CA ARG A 529 -11.05 -11.14 -1.00
C ARG A 529 -12.31 -11.85 -0.50
N LEU A 530 -12.17 -12.87 0.35
CA LEU A 530 -13.32 -13.56 0.98
C LEU A 530 -14.22 -12.61 1.77
N LEU A 531 -13.69 -11.54 2.39
CA LEU A 531 -14.52 -10.51 3.03
C LEU A 531 -15.27 -9.66 2.00
N LEU A 532 -14.58 -9.13 0.98
CA LEU A 532 -15.19 -8.31 -0.06
C LEU A 532 -16.23 -9.08 -0.91
N ASP A 533 -16.03 -10.38 -1.12
CA ASP A 533 -16.96 -11.27 -1.82
C ASP A 533 -18.23 -11.51 -0.99
N ASN A 534 -18.08 -11.80 0.31
CA ASN A 534 -19.22 -12.01 1.23
C ASN A 534 -20.04 -10.74 1.46
N GLU A 535 -19.39 -9.57 1.51
CA GLU A 535 -20.03 -8.26 1.67
C GLU A 535 -20.51 -7.67 0.32
N GLY A 536 -20.30 -8.39 -0.80
CA GLY A 536 -20.80 -8.06 -2.13
C GLY A 536 -20.11 -6.88 -2.85
N VAL A 537 -19.06 -6.31 -2.27
CA VAL A 537 -18.43 -5.06 -2.73
C VAL A 537 -17.19 -5.24 -3.62
N GLY A 538 -16.56 -6.42 -3.65
CA GLY A 538 -15.31 -6.63 -4.40
C GLY A 538 -15.47 -6.92 -5.90
N VAL A 539 -14.61 -6.34 -6.73
CA VAL A 539 -14.37 -6.70 -8.14
C VAL A 539 -12.87 -6.76 -8.40
N GLU A 540 -12.39 -7.78 -9.10
CA GLU A 540 -10.97 -7.97 -9.42
C GLU A 540 -10.64 -7.30 -10.77
N LEU A 541 -9.66 -6.40 -10.78
CA LEU A 541 -9.06 -5.84 -11.99
C LEU A 541 -7.70 -6.52 -12.22
N PRO A 542 -7.51 -7.25 -13.34
CA PRO A 542 -6.20 -7.80 -13.71
C PRO A 542 -5.12 -6.72 -13.75
N ARG A 543 -3.89 -7.05 -13.32
CA ARG A 543 -2.79 -6.08 -13.28
C ARG A 543 -2.47 -5.53 -14.66
N ASP A 544 -2.53 -6.36 -15.69
CA ASP A 544 -2.17 -5.97 -17.06
C ASP A 544 -3.17 -4.92 -17.59
N SER A 545 -4.48 -5.13 -17.42
CA SER A 545 -5.53 -4.15 -17.69
C SER A 545 -5.38 -2.86 -16.86
N TYR A 546 -4.97 -2.98 -15.58
CA TYR A 546 -4.64 -1.79 -14.78
C TYR A 546 -3.44 -1.01 -15.34
N GLU A 547 -2.36 -1.66 -15.77
CA GLU A 547 -1.18 -1.03 -16.37
C GLU A 547 -1.43 -0.51 -17.81
N ALA A 548 -2.42 -1.06 -18.51
CA ALA A 548 -2.92 -0.60 -19.81
C ALA A 548 -3.87 0.61 -19.72
N GLY A 549 -4.54 0.81 -18.59
CA GLY A 549 -5.55 1.88 -18.42
C GLY A 549 -6.99 1.43 -18.72
N GLU A 550 -7.24 0.13 -18.79
CA GLU A 550 -8.55 -0.49 -19.01
C GLU A 550 -9.34 -0.58 -17.70
N TRP A 551 -9.72 0.57 -17.13
CA TRP A 551 -10.35 0.61 -15.79
C TRP A 551 -11.88 0.70 -15.86
N ALA A 552 -12.43 1.26 -16.95
CA ALA A 552 -13.85 1.58 -17.12
C ALA A 552 -14.78 0.41 -16.77
N ASP A 553 -14.62 -0.76 -17.40
CA ASP A 553 -15.54 -1.88 -17.20
C ASP A 553 -15.53 -2.41 -15.76
N ALA A 554 -14.36 -2.50 -15.13
CA ALA A 554 -14.23 -2.96 -13.74
C ALA A 554 -14.84 -1.95 -12.75
N VAL A 555 -14.67 -0.64 -12.99
CA VAL A 555 -15.31 0.43 -12.21
C VAL A 555 -16.83 0.39 -12.38
N GLN A 556 -17.32 0.15 -13.59
CA GLN A 556 -18.74 0.08 -13.90
C GLN A 556 -19.40 -1.19 -13.31
N ASP A 557 -18.76 -2.37 -13.39
CA ASP A 557 -19.25 -3.59 -12.73
C ASP A 557 -19.31 -3.39 -11.20
N ALA A 558 -18.24 -2.88 -10.58
CA ALA A 558 -18.22 -2.62 -9.15
C ALA A 558 -19.35 -1.66 -8.72
N PHE A 559 -19.56 -0.57 -9.46
CA PHE A 559 -20.68 0.33 -9.26
C PHE A 559 -22.04 -0.38 -9.38
N LEU A 560 -22.27 -1.11 -10.48
CA LEU A 560 -23.55 -1.81 -10.71
C LEU A 560 -23.84 -2.90 -9.67
N LYS A 561 -22.80 -3.58 -9.19
CA LYS A 561 -22.85 -4.64 -8.17
C LYS A 561 -23.18 -4.08 -6.78
N GLY A 562 -22.52 -3.00 -6.36
CA GLY A 562 -22.67 -2.45 -5.01
C GLY A 562 -23.66 -1.29 -4.83
N ARG A 563 -24.12 -0.62 -5.91
CA ARG A 563 -24.96 0.60 -5.86
C ARG A 563 -26.16 0.50 -4.90
N THR A 564 -26.86 -0.64 -4.87
CA THR A 564 -28.05 -0.81 -4.02
C THR A 564 -27.69 -0.78 -2.54
N ALA A 565 -26.56 -1.40 -2.16
CA ALA A 565 -26.05 -1.33 -0.79
C ALA A 565 -25.51 0.07 -0.46
N LYS A 566 -24.83 0.72 -1.42
CA LYS A 566 -24.29 2.07 -1.25
C LYS A 566 -25.38 3.12 -1.06
N ILE A 567 -26.42 3.11 -1.89
CA ILE A 567 -27.58 4.03 -1.79
C ILE A 567 -28.26 3.85 -0.45
N LYS A 568 -28.62 2.60 -0.09
CA LYS A 568 -29.22 2.29 1.22
C LYS A 568 -28.34 2.78 2.39
N LYS A 569 -27.03 2.55 2.34
CA LYS A 569 -26.10 3.02 3.38
C LYS A 569 -26.08 4.55 3.48
N ARG A 570 -26.15 5.27 2.35
CA ARG A 570 -26.26 6.74 2.35
C ARG A 570 -27.58 7.21 2.96
N GLU A 571 -28.71 6.61 2.58
CA GLU A 571 -30.04 6.91 3.12
C GLU A 571 -30.11 6.68 4.64
N GLU A 572 -29.67 5.50 5.11
CA GLU A 572 -29.64 5.15 6.53
C GLU A 572 -28.77 6.15 7.32
N MET A 573 -27.55 6.43 6.85
CA MET A 573 -26.62 7.33 7.55
C MET A 573 -27.06 8.80 7.52
N ALA A 574 -27.68 9.27 6.43
CA ALA A 574 -28.27 10.60 6.35
C ALA A 574 -29.46 10.77 7.31
N ALA A 575 -30.26 9.70 7.50
CA ALA A 575 -31.30 9.62 8.52
C ALA A 575 -30.77 9.36 9.95
N GLY A 576 -29.44 9.27 10.14
CA GLY A 576 -28.79 8.97 11.42
C GLY A 576 -28.92 7.51 11.89
N LEU A 577 -29.54 6.64 11.09
CA LEU A 577 -29.72 5.22 11.38
C LEU A 577 -28.38 4.49 11.29
N GLY A 578 -28.06 3.69 12.30
CA GLY A 578 -26.81 2.91 12.34
C GLY A 578 -25.52 3.73 12.52
N ALA A 579 -25.58 5.07 12.56
CA ALA A 579 -24.39 5.94 12.60
C ALA A 579 -23.45 5.71 13.80
N ASN A 580 -23.98 5.16 14.92
CA ASN A 580 -23.19 4.81 16.11
C ASN A 580 -22.78 3.33 16.18
N MET A 581 -23.11 2.50 15.17
CA MET A 581 -22.97 1.04 15.24
C MET A 581 -21.53 0.59 15.56
N ARG A 582 -20.53 1.16 14.88
CA ARG A 582 -19.11 0.84 15.13
C ARG A 582 -18.64 1.33 16.50
N ALA A 583 -19.09 2.51 16.94
CA ALA A 583 -18.79 3.00 18.29
C ALA A 583 -19.36 2.06 19.38
N VAL A 584 -20.58 1.53 19.19
CA VAL A 584 -21.18 0.55 20.10
C VAL A 584 -20.44 -0.79 20.07
N GLN A 585 -20.09 -1.30 18.88
CA GLN A 585 -19.32 -2.55 18.72
C GLN A 585 -17.91 -2.45 19.33
N GLY A 586 -17.19 -1.37 19.02
CA GLY A 586 -15.86 -1.09 19.53
C GLY A 586 -15.83 -0.86 21.03
N LYS A 587 -16.81 -0.13 21.59
CA LYS A 587 -16.96 0.03 23.05
C LYS A 587 -17.29 -1.30 23.75
N LYS A 588 -18.12 -2.16 23.15
CA LYS A 588 -18.39 -3.52 23.65
C LYS A 588 -17.12 -4.39 23.67
N MET A 589 -16.29 -4.31 22.63
CA MET A 589 -14.99 -4.97 22.56
C MET A 589 -14.02 -4.43 23.64
N ALA A 590 -13.93 -3.10 23.78
CA ALA A 590 -13.08 -2.44 24.77
C ALA A 590 -13.44 -2.84 26.22
N THR A 591 -14.73 -2.80 26.58
CA THR A 591 -15.22 -3.28 27.88
C THR A 591 -14.89 -4.77 28.09
N SER A 592 -15.03 -5.60 27.05
CA SER A 592 -14.72 -7.04 27.11
C SER A 592 -13.22 -7.31 27.31
N VAL A 593 -12.35 -6.48 26.73
CA VAL A 593 -10.90 -6.52 26.96
C VAL A 593 -10.56 -6.13 28.40
N VAL A 594 -11.07 -5.00 28.90
CA VAL A 594 -10.83 -4.56 30.28
C VAL A 594 -11.35 -5.59 31.30
N ALA A 595 -12.51 -6.21 31.04
CA ALA A 595 -13.03 -7.29 31.87
C ALA A 595 -12.09 -8.51 31.88
N TRP A 596 -11.71 -9.03 30.71
CA TRP A 596 -10.81 -10.19 30.59
C TRP A 596 -9.44 -9.94 31.23
N VAL A 597 -8.85 -8.75 31.06
CA VAL A 597 -7.60 -8.38 31.74
C VAL A 597 -7.79 -8.41 33.25
N ASN A 598 -8.88 -7.83 33.77
CA ASN A 598 -9.15 -7.86 35.20
C ASN A 598 -9.40 -9.29 35.73
N ASP A 599 -10.04 -10.17 34.96
CA ASP A 599 -10.21 -11.59 35.30
C ASP A 599 -8.85 -12.31 35.41
N CYS A 600 -7.90 -12.03 34.50
CA CYS A 600 -6.55 -12.60 34.53
C CYS A 600 -5.77 -12.23 35.80
N TRP A 601 -6.04 -11.05 36.36
CA TRP A 601 -5.41 -10.53 37.59
C TRP A 601 -6.25 -10.76 38.87
N ARG A 602 -7.39 -11.46 38.81
CA ARG A 602 -8.01 -12.00 40.04
C ARG A 602 -7.18 -13.20 40.50
N ILE A 603 -6.75 -13.18 41.76
CA ILE A 603 -5.99 -14.26 42.40
C ILE A 603 -6.87 -15.50 42.51
#